data_AF-A0A7V1ICS5-F1
#
_entry.id   AF-A0A7V1ICS5-F1
#
_cell.length_a   1.000
_cell.length_b   1.000
_cell.length_c   1.000
_cell.angle_alpha   90.00
_cell.angle_beta   90.00
_cell.angle_gamma   90.00
#
_symmetry.space_group_name_H-M   'P 1'
#
loop_
_entity.id
_entity.type
_entity.pdbx_description
1 polymer ?
#
loop_
_entity_poly.entity_id
_entity_poly.type
_entity_poly.pdbx_seq_one_letter_code
_entity_poly.pdbx_strand_id
1 'polypeptide(L)'
;MASPKKKTAAPRAAGSDAAPSGAFDLAAFSRDRLQLRTAEVECAELRRWFPEGSRPVFVVRGLNGEEFYGVREAVARRRDLQAIAGRLLSGQGEAIAEAIEEFYGGVPDEYARRVEILVAGCVAPALDRPAALKIFKYFPSVGHQLAEQILRLTGEGACVGESSGCGGTPASATT
;
A
#
# COMPACT_ATOMS: atom_id res chain seq x y z
N MET A 1 -70.04 22.46 -44.24
CA MET A 1 -69.50 23.31 -43.16
C MET A 1 -68.51 22.52 -42.32
N ALA A 2 -67.55 23.22 -41.73
CA ALA A 2 -66.26 22.78 -41.20
C ALA A 2 -66.25 21.72 -40.06
N SER A 3 -65.26 20.81 -40.12
CA SER A 3 -64.26 20.33 -39.11
C SER A 3 -64.47 20.53 -37.59
N PRO A 4 -63.72 19.83 -36.70
CA PRO A 4 -63.17 18.46 -36.72
C PRO A 4 -63.13 17.70 -35.34
N LYS A 5 -62.76 16.41 -35.41
CA LYS A 5 -62.12 15.47 -34.44
C LYS A 5 -61.80 15.92 -32.99
N LYS A 6 -62.11 15.03 -32.02
CA LYS A 6 -61.22 14.71 -30.87
C LYS A 6 -61.11 13.19 -30.68
N LYS A 7 -59.89 12.70 -30.87
CA LYS A 7 -59.44 11.31 -30.68
C LYS A 7 -58.82 11.24 -29.28
N THR A 8 -59.48 10.53 -28.36
CA THR A 8 -59.01 10.37 -26.98
C THR A 8 -57.83 9.41 -26.96
N ALA A 9 -56.65 9.89 -26.58
CA ALA A 9 -55.43 9.09 -26.48
C ALA A 9 -55.33 8.43 -25.09
N ALA A 10 -54.92 7.17 -25.08
CA ALA A 10 -54.60 6.38 -23.89
C ALA A 10 -53.42 6.95 -23.10
N PRO A 11 -53.33 6.68 -21.77
CA PRO A 11 -52.23 7.17 -20.95
C PRO A 11 -50.91 6.51 -21.36
N ARG A 12 -49.91 7.37 -21.53
CA ARG A 12 -48.52 7.07 -21.92
C ARG A 12 -47.85 6.27 -20.80
N ALA A 13 -47.23 5.14 -21.15
CA ALA A 13 -46.45 4.31 -20.25
C ALA A 13 -45.40 5.14 -19.49
N ALA A 14 -45.26 4.82 -18.20
CA ALA A 14 -44.26 5.38 -17.31
C ALA A 14 -42.87 5.31 -17.97
N GLY A 15 -42.19 6.46 -17.99
CA GLY A 15 -40.83 6.59 -18.49
C GLY A 15 -39.88 5.67 -17.77
N SER A 16 -38.96 5.09 -18.55
CA SER A 16 -37.83 4.31 -18.08
C SER A 16 -37.09 5.02 -16.96
N ASP A 17 -37.04 4.38 -15.80
CA ASP A 17 -36.08 4.68 -14.74
C ASP A 17 -34.70 4.17 -15.16
N ALA A 18 -34.16 4.79 -16.21
CA ALA A 18 -32.79 4.56 -16.61
C ALA A 18 -31.93 5.32 -15.61
N ALA A 19 -31.22 4.56 -14.76
CA ALA A 19 -30.16 5.09 -13.90
C ALA A 19 -29.30 6.08 -14.71
N PRO A 20 -28.91 7.23 -14.13
CA PRO A 20 -28.21 8.26 -14.89
C PRO A 20 -26.96 7.64 -15.54
N SER A 21 -26.78 7.84 -16.84
CA SER A 21 -25.60 7.38 -17.57
C SER A 21 -24.36 8.04 -16.98
N GLY A 22 -23.68 7.33 -16.08
CA GLY A 22 -22.64 7.87 -15.19
C GLY A 22 -22.77 7.44 -13.72
N ALA A 23 -23.84 6.73 -13.34
CA ALA A 23 -23.95 6.11 -12.02
C ALA A 23 -22.88 5.04 -11.81
N PHE A 24 -22.34 4.96 -10.60
CA PHE A 24 -21.40 3.91 -10.22
C PHE A 24 -22.07 2.54 -10.24
N ASP A 25 -21.55 1.61 -11.04
CA ASP A 25 -22.07 0.24 -11.11
C ASP A 25 -21.58 -0.58 -9.90
N LEU A 26 -22.36 -0.53 -8.81
CA LEU A 26 -22.11 -1.30 -7.59
C LEU A 26 -22.06 -2.81 -7.85
N ALA A 27 -22.85 -3.30 -8.80
CA ALA A 27 -22.93 -4.72 -9.09
C ALA A 27 -21.67 -5.20 -9.83
N ALA A 28 -21.17 -4.42 -10.79
CA ALA A 28 -19.88 -4.69 -11.43
C ALA A 28 -18.72 -4.61 -10.43
N PHE A 29 -18.64 -3.52 -9.66
CA PHE A 29 -17.58 -3.34 -8.67
C PHE A 29 -17.49 -4.50 -7.65
N SER A 30 -18.65 -5.00 -7.20
CA SER A 30 -18.69 -6.10 -6.22
C SER A 30 -18.33 -7.46 -6.83
N ARG A 31 -18.47 -7.63 -8.14
CA ARG A 31 -18.11 -8.88 -8.85
C ARG A 31 -16.66 -8.90 -9.29
N ASP A 32 -16.09 -7.74 -9.61
CA ASP A 32 -14.76 -7.64 -10.17
C ASP A 32 -13.68 -8.05 -9.16
N ARG A 33 -12.69 -8.80 -9.65
CA ARG A 33 -11.51 -9.14 -8.84
C ARG A 33 -10.54 -7.97 -8.83
N LEU A 34 -10.49 -7.27 -7.70
CA LEU A 34 -9.54 -6.19 -7.48
C LEU A 34 -8.22 -6.74 -6.93
N GLN A 35 -7.11 -6.39 -7.58
CA GLN A 35 -5.77 -6.77 -7.15
C GLN A 35 -4.91 -5.53 -6.90
N LEU A 36 -4.15 -5.55 -5.81
CA LEU A 36 -3.19 -4.50 -5.51
C LEU A 36 -2.10 -4.49 -6.59
N ARG A 37 -1.78 -3.30 -7.08
CA ARG A 37 -0.72 -3.12 -8.08
C ARG A 37 0.62 -3.54 -7.51
N THR A 38 1.46 -4.11 -8.37
CA THR A 38 2.85 -4.47 -8.09
C THR A 38 3.81 -3.66 -8.96
N ALA A 39 5.04 -3.49 -8.51
CA ALA A 39 6.12 -2.92 -9.32
C ALA A 39 7.47 -3.50 -8.93
N GLU A 40 8.37 -3.56 -9.92
CA GLU A 40 9.79 -3.85 -9.72
C GLU A 40 10.55 -2.55 -9.42
N VAL A 41 11.43 -2.59 -8.42
CA VAL A 41 12.30 -1.50 -8.02
C VAL A 41 13.73 -2.02 -8.00
N GLU A 42 14.58 -1.47 -8.86
CA GLU A 42 15.99 -1.82 -8.88
C GLU A 42 16.76 -1.10 -7.76
N CYS A 43 17.53 -1.86 -6.98
CA CYS A 43 18.28 -1.42 -5.81
C CYS A 43 19.76 -1.79 -5.96
N ALA A 44 20.46 -1.08 -6.86
CA ALA A 44 21.85 -1.37 -7.23
C ALA A 44 22.81 -1.37 -6.02
N GLU A 45 22.54 -0.54 -5.01
CA GLU A 45 23.32 -0.42 -3.78
C GLU A 45 23.30 -1.70 -2.95
N LEU A 46 22.28 -2.54 -3.11
CA LEU A 46 22.13 -3.81 -2.41
C LEU A 46 22.68 -5.00 -3.20
N ARG A 47 23.31 -4.77 -4.36
CA ARG A 47 23.78 -5.82 -5.30
C ARG A 47 24.53 -6.97 -4.66
N ARG A 48 25.38 -6.68 -3.67
CA ARG A 48 26.22 -7.69 -2.97
C ARG A 48 25.42 -8.77 -2.21
N TRP A 49 24.13 -8.53 -1.95
CA TRP A 49 23.23 -9.49 -1.29
C TRP A 49 22.30 -10.22 -2.26
N PHE A 50 22.42 -9.94 -3.57
CA PHE A 50 21.70 -10.67 -4.62
C PHE A 50 22.64 -11.69 -5.29
N PRO A 51 22.10 -12.81 -5.83
CA PRO A 51 22.88 -13.80 -6.56
C PRO A 51 23.75 -13.16 -7.65
N GLU A 52 24.96 -13.68 -7.85
CA GLU A 52 25.84 -13.21 -8.92
C GLU A 52 25.15 -13.30 -10.29
N GLY A 53 25.38 -12.33 -11.17
CA GLY A 53 24.70 -12.22 -12.47
C GLY A 53 23.23 -11.75 -12.44
N SER A 54 22.53 -11.77 -11.29
CA SER A 54 21.12 -11.33 -11.22
C SER A 54 20.93 -9.80 -11.12
N ARG A 55 19.75 -9.30 -11.51
CA ARG A 55 19.35 -7.90 -11.27
C ARG A 55 18.90 -7.73 -9.81
N PRO A 56 19.40 -6.74 -9.06
CA PRO A 56 19.04 -6.54 -7.66
C PRO A 56 17.68 -5.84 -7.54
N VAL A 57 16.60 -6.59 -7.78
CA VAL A 57 15.23 -6.06 -7.87
C VAL A 57 14.42 -6.45 -6.65
N PHE A 58 13.68 -5.47 -6.10
CA PHE A 58 12.59 -5.67 -5.17
C PHE A 58 11.25 -5.64 -5.91
N VAL A 59 10.39 -6.60 -5.64
CA VAL A 59 8.97 -6.54 -6.00
C VAL A 59 8.22 -5.95 -4.81
N VAL A 60 7.53 -4.85 -5.04
CA VAL A 60 6.66 -4.21 -4.04
C VAL A 60 5.23 -4.14 -4.53
N ARG A 61 4.29 -3.93 -3.62
CA ARG A 61 2.87 -3.73 -3.93
C ARG A 61 2.29 -2.52 -3.21
N GLY A 62 1.15 -2.03 -3.71
CA GLY A 62 0.30 -1.12 -2.95
C GLY A 62 -0.24 -1.76 -1.67
N LEU A 63 -0.62 -0.93 -0.71
CA LEU A 63 -1.27 -1.35 0.54
C LEU A 63 -2.79 -1.40 0.37
N ASN A 64 -3.45 -2.33 1.04
CA ASN A 64 -4.90 -2.27 1.20
C ASN A 64 -5.29 -1.27 2.31
N GLY A 65 -6.59 -1.06 2.53
CA GLY A 65 -7.07 -0.10 3.53
C GLY A 65 -6.64 -0.42 4.96
N GLU A 66 -6.73 -1.69 5.36
CA GLU A 66 -6.35 -2.13 6.71
C GLU A 66 -4.85 -1.94 6.97
N GLU A 67 -4.01 -2.27 5.99
CA GLU A 67 -2.57 -2.07 6.06
C GLU A 67 -2.22 -0.57 6.08
N PHE A 68 -2.85 0.22 5.20
CA PHE A 68 -2.60 1.66 5.12
C PHE A 68 -2.92 2.39 6.43
N TYR A 69 -4.02 2.05 7.08
CA TYR A 69 -4.32 2.59 8.41
C TYR A 69 -3.51 1.89 9.50
N GLY A 70 -3.21 0.60 9.36
CA GLY A 70 -2.36 -0.16 10.28
C GLY A 70 -0.96 0.43 10.43
N VAL A 71 -0.33 0.87 9.34
CA VAL A 71 0.98 1.54 9.38
C VAL A 71 0.91 2.94 10.01
N ARG A 72 -0.22 3.63 9.92
CA ARG A 72 -0.43 4.94 10.58
C ARG A 72 -0.65 4.76 12.08
N GLU A 73 -1.46 3.79 12.45
CA GLU A 73 -1.74 3.45 13.84
C GLU A 73 -0.51 2.88 14.55
N ALA A 74 0.39 2.19 13.85
CA ALA A 74 1.64 1.72 14.44
C ALA A 74 2.49 2.86 15.02
N VAL A 75 2.44 4.04 14.40
CA VAL A 75 3.12 5.25 14.91
C VAL A 75 2.44 5.76 16.17
N ALA A 76 1.10 5.83 16.18
CA ALA A 76 0.32 6.25 17.35
C ALA A 76 0.51 5.28 18.53
N ARG A 77 0.37 3.97 18.29
CA ARG A 77 0.62 2.92 19.30
C ARG A 77 2.02 3.00 19.88
N ARG A 78 3.04 3.32 19.06
CA ARG A 78 4.41 3.51 19.56
C ARG A 78 4.50 4.67 20.54
N ARG A 79 3.87 5.81 20.24
CA ARG A 79 3.81 6.97 21.16
C ARG A 79 3.06 6.62 22.45
N ASP A 80 1.95 5.91 22.35
CA ASP A 80 1.17 5.48 23.52
C ASP A 80 1.96 4.50 24.38
N LEU A 81 2.67 3.53 23.78
CA LEU A 81 3.55 2.61 24.49
C LEU A 81 4.71 3.34 25.18
N GLN A 82 5.33 4.33 24.52
CA GLN A 82 6.33 5.19 25.16
C GLN A 82 5.75 5.93 26.37
N ALA A 83 4.56 6.51 26.24
CA ALA A 83 3.92 7.26 27.32
C ALA A 83 3.51 6.34 28.49
N ILE A 84 3.00 5.14 28.20
CA ILE A 84 2.66 4.14 29.21
C ILE A 84 3.93 3.63 29.90
N ALA A 85 4.98 3.31 29.14
CA ALA A 85 6.26 2.88 29.70
C ALA A 85 6.86 3.96 30.60
N GLY A 86 6.88 5.22 30.18
CA GLY A 86 7.36 6.33 31.01
C GLY A 86 6.58 6.48 32.33
N ARG A 87 5.28 6.18 32.34
CA ARG A 87 4.44 6.20 33.55
C ARG A 87 4.57 4.95 34.42
N LEU A 88 4.82 3.77 33.84
CA LEU A 88 5.03 2.53 34.59
C LEU A 88 6.43 2.47 35.21
N LEU A 89 7.40 3.11 34.56
CA LEU A 89 8.79 3.15 34.98
C LEU A 89 9.11 4.30 35.94
N SER A 90 8.15 5.18 36.26
CA SER A 90 8.29 6.19 37.31
C SER A 90 8.31 5.53 38.72
N GLY A 91 9.24 4.60 38.93
CA GLY A 91 9.37 3.73 40.09
C GLY A 91 10.11 2.40 39.87
N GLN A 92 10.52 2.04 38.63
CA GLN A 92 11.32 0.83 38.34
C GLN A 92 12.66 1.20 37.70
N GLY A 93 13.69 0.37 37.92
CA GLY A 93 15.11 0.70 37.71
C GLY A 93 15.51 1.12 36.30
N GLU A 94 16.58 1.91 36.24
CA GLU A 94 17.20 2.59 35.09
C GLU A 94 17.38 1.68 33.85
N ALA A 95 17.73 0.41 34.06
CA ALA A 95 17.97 -0.56 32.97
C ALA A 95 16.72 -0.90 32.12
N ILE A 96 15.51 -0.86 32.71
CA ILE A 96 14.27 -1.12 31.95
C ILE A 96 13.88 0.13 31.14
N ALA A 97 14.17 1.32 31.67
CA ALA A 97 13.98 2.57 30.94
C ALA A 97 14.91 2.67 29.73
N GLU A 98 16.21 2.35 29.90
CA GLU A 98 17.20 2.31 28.81
C GLU A 98 16.79 1.35 27.68
N ALA A 99 16.35 0.13 28.02
CA ALA A 99 15.94 -0.84 27.01
C ALA A 99 14.69 -0.39 26.22
N ILE A 100 13.73 0.28 26.87
CA ILE A 100 12.57 0.84 26.17
C ILE A 100 12.97 2.06 25.34
N GLU A 101 13.90 2.87 25.80
CA GLU A 101 14.39 4.03 25.04
C GLU A 101 15.22 3.62 23.82
N GLU A 102 16.03 2.57 23.92
CA GLU A 102 16.78 2.00 22.79
C GLU A 102 15.84 1.44 21.70
N PHE A 103 14.76 0.77 22.09
CA PHE A 103 13.85 0.11 21.14
C PHE A 103 12.69 1.00 20.67
N TYR A 104 12.17 1.85 21.54
CA TYR A 104 10.99 2.66 21.28
C TYR A 104 11.30 4.15 21.34
N GLY A 105 12.29 4.63 22.08
CA GLY A 105 12.65 6.05 22.24
C GLY A 105 13.24 6.71 20.99
N GLY A 106 13.09 8.04 20.89
CA GLY A 106 13.91 8.93 20.03
C GLY A 106 13.74 8.88 18.49
N VAL A 107 13.23 7.81 17.89
CA VAL A 107 13.16 7.72 16.41
C VAL A 107 11.98 8.53 15.84
N PRO A 108 12.16 9.39 14.82
CA PRO A 108 11.08 10.18 14.25
C PRO A 108 9.90 9.33 13.77
N ASP A 109 8.68 9.85 13.92
CA ASP A 109 7.45 9.18 13.48
C ASP A 109 7.49 8.70 12.04
N GLU A 110 7.94 9.56 11.12
CA GLU A 110 8.00 9.23 9.70
C GLU A 110 9.01 8.11 9.42
N TYR A 111 10.09 8.01 10.21
CA TYR A 111 11.01 6.88 10.13
C TYR A 111 10.30 5.57 10.50
N ALA A 112 9.59 5.55 11.64
CA ALA A 112 8.86 4.36 12.06
C ALA A 112 7.76 3.99 11.06
N ARG A 113 7.00 4.97 10.58
CA ARG A 113 5.98 4.77 9.56
C ARG A 113 6.54 4.12 8.30
N ARG A 114 7.70 4.59 7.82
CA ARG A 114 8.33 4.04 6.61
C ARG A 114 8.85 2.63 6.79
N VAL A 115 9.34 2.28 7.98
CA VAL A 115 9.67 0.89 8.33
C VAL A 115 8.43 0.00 8.18
N GLU A 116 7.28 0.40 8.71
CA GLU A 116 6.03 -0.36 8.56
C GLU A 116 5.60 -0.50 7.10
N ILE A 117 5.73 0.58 6.31
CA ILE A 117 5.39 0.57 4.89
C ILE A 117 6.20 -0.50 4.16
N LEU A 118 7.51 -0.60 4.41
CA LEU A 118 8.36 -1.63 3.80
C LEU A 118 7.92 -3.04 4.21
N VAL A 119 7.66 -3.26 5.50
CA VAL A 119 7.22 -4.57 6.02
C VAL A 119 5.88 -4.99 5.38
N ALA A 120 4.95 -4.06 5.19
CA ALA A 120 3.64 -4.36 4.61
C ALA A 120 3.69 -4.52 3.08
N GLY A 121 4.51 -3.72 2.39
CA GLY A 121 4.46 -3.58 0.93
C GLY A 121 5.56 -4.32 0.15
N CYS A 122 6.63 -4.80 0.78
CA CYS A 122 7.66 -5.60 0.09
C CYS A 122 7.21 -7.07 -0.05
N VAL A 123 7.18 -7.56 -1.29
CA VAL A 123 6.71 -8.92 -1.63
C VAL A 123 7.89 -9.86 -1.89
N ALA A 124 8.89 -9.39 -2.65
CA ALA A 124 10.06 -10.20 -2.98
C ALA A 124 11.34 -9.34 -3.06
N PRO A 125 12.31 -9.50 -2.15
CA PRO A 125 12.20 -10.29 -0.92
C PRO A 125 11.14 -9.70 0.03
N ALA A 126 10.42 -10.57 0.74
CA ALA A 126 9.57 -10.13 1.84
C ALA A 126 10.47 -9.63 2.99
N LEU A 127 10.17 -8.46 3.53
CA LEU A 127 10.96 -7.85 4.59
C LEU A 127 10.27 -8.02 5.94
N ASP A 128 11.02 -8.52 6.91
CA ASP A 128 10.66 -8.37 8.31
C ASP A 128 11.12 -7.00 8.85
N ARG A 129 10.66 -6.65 10.05
CA ARG A 129 11.00 -5.37 10.69
C ARG A 129 12.52 -5.20 10.90
N PRO A 130 13.28 -6.19 11.43
CA PRO A 130 14.73 -6.08 11.54
C PRO A 130 15.43 -5.79 10.22
N ALA A 131 15.03 -6.45 9.12
CA ALA A 131 15.60 -6.19 7.80
C ALA A 131 15.25 -4.78 7.29
N ALA A 132 14.00 -4.34 7.44
CA ALA A 132 13.59 -2.98 7.07
C ALA A 132 14.34 -1.91 7.86
N LEU A 133 14.52 -2.10 9.18
CA LEU A 133 15.34 -1.21 10.02
C LEU A 133 16.80 -1.18 9.55
N LYS A 134 17.37 -2.34 9.19
CA LYS A 134 18.74 -2.44 8.68
C LYS A 134 18.90 -1.72 7.34
N ILE A 135 17.92 -1.84 6.45
CA ILE A 135 17.89 -1.07 5.19
C ILE A 135 17.87 0.42 5.50
N PHE A 136 16.96 0.91 6.34
CA PHE A 136 16.93 2.34 6.68
C PHE A 136 18.18 2.84 7.41
N LYS A 137 18.83 1.98 8.21
CA LYS A 137 20.05 2.33 8.95
C LYS A 137 21.26 2.51 8.03
N TYR A 138 21.41 1.67 7.00
CA TYR A 138 22.63 1.64 6.17
C TYR A 138 22.41 2.08 4.71
N PHE A 139 21.17 2.01 4.21
CA PHE A 139 20.75 2.34 2.85
C PHE A 139 19.45 3.18 2.87
N PRO A 140 19.43 4.35 3.54
CA PRO A 140 18.21 5.14 3.71
C PRO A 140 17.58 5.56 2.38
N SER A 141 18.38 5.86 1.34
CA SER A 141 17.87 6.19 0.00
C SER A 141 17.06 5.05 -0.60
N VAL A 142 17.55 3.82 -0.50
CA VAL A 142 16.84 2.61 -0.95
C VAL A 142 15.55 2.42 -0.16
N GLY A 143 15.62 2.56 1.17
CA GLY A 143 14.44 2.50 2.02
C GLY A 143 13.37 3.53 1.62
N HIS A 144 13.79 4.77 1.33
CA HIS A 144 12.88 5.81 0.86
C HIS A 144 12.28 5.49 -0.51
N GLN A 145 13.09 5.04 -1.48
CA GLN A 145 12.64 4.67 -2.82
C GLN A 145 11.57 3.57 -2.78
N LEU A 146 11.78 2.52 -1.98
CA LEU A 146 10.82 1.44 -1.81
C LEU A 146 9.52 1.95 -1.16
N ALA A 147 9.62 2.74 -0.09
CA ALA A 147 8.45 3.30 0.59
C ALA A 147 7.63 4.22 -0.32
N GLU A 148 8.27 5.10 -1.10
CA GLU A 148 7.60 5.97 -2.06
C GLU A 148 6.92 5.17 -3.16
N GLN A 149 7.58 4.13 -3.67
CA GLN A 149 6.98 3.24 -4.66
C GLN A 149 5.70 2.59 -4.13
N ILE A 150 5.73 2.05 -2.91
CA ILE A 150 4.57 1.44 -2.26
C ILE A 150 3.43 2.45 -2.09
N LEU A 151 3.74 3.66 -1.60
CA LEU A 151 2.74 4.71 -1.41
C LEU A 151 2.16 5.19 -2.75
N ARG A 152 2.97 5.28 -3.81
CA ARG A 152 2.49 5.61 -5.14
C ARG A 152 1.49 4.56 -5.66
N LEU A 153 1.85 3.28 -5.60
CA LEU A 153 0.96 2.18 -5.99
C LEU A 153 -0.32 2.16 -5.16
N THR A 154 -0.24 2.50 -3.87
CA THR A 154 -1.40 2.63 -2.98
C THR A 154 -2.33 3.75 -3.45
N GLY A 155 -1.78 4.91 -3.83
CA GLY A 155 -2.53 6.04 -4.36
C GLY A 155 -3.16 5.80 -5.73
N GLU A 156 -2.56 4.94 -6.56
CA GLU A 156 -3.12 4.50 -7.85
C GLU A 156 -4.31 3.52 -7.71
N GLY A 157 -4.54 2.98 -6.51
CA GLY A 157 -5.59 2.01 -6.24
C GLY A 157 -5.36 0.63 -6.88
N ALA A 158 -6.33 -0.26 -6.66
CA ALA A 158 -6.29 -1.61 -7.22
C ALA A 158 -6.56 -1.61 -8.74
N CYS A 159 -6.09 -2.63 -9.43
CA CYS A 159 -6.43 -2.93 -10.81
C CYS A 159 -7.51 -4.02 -10.88
N VAL A 160 -8.35 -3.96 -11.92
CA VAL A 160 -9.34 -5.00 -12.21
C VAL A 160 -8.66 -6.10 -13.03
N GLY A 161 -8.76 -7.35 -12.58
CA GLY A 161 -8.12 -8.50 -13.24
C GLY A 161 -6.72 -8.81 -12.72
N GLU A 162 -5.91 -9.51 -13.50
CA GLU A 162 -4.53 -9.82 -13.14
C GLU A 162 -3.68 -8.54 -13.18
N SER A 163 -2.94 -8.28 -12.11
CA SER A 163 -1.98 -7.17 -12.09
C SER A 163 -0.98 -7.33 -13.23
N SER A 164 -0.90 -6.36 -14.13
CA SER A 164 0.01 -6.35 -15.30
C SER A 164 1.50 -6.21 -14.94
N GLY A 165 1.87 -6.44 -13.68
CA GLY A 165 3.26 -6.49 -13.20
C GLY A 165 3.72 -7.94 -13.02
N CYS A 166 4.03 -8.61 -14.12
CA CYS A 166 4.82 -9.85 -14.11
C CYS A 166 5.90 -9.75 -15.18
N GLY A 167 7.16 -9.81 -14.74
CA GLY A 167 8.34 -9.59 -15.54
C GLY A 167 8.42 -10.48 -16.77
N GLY A 168 8.50 -9.85 -17.94
CA GLY A 168 9.09 -10.48 -19.11
C GLY A 168 10.58 -10.65 -18.84
N THR A 169 11.01 -11.88 -18.56
CA THR A 169 12.43 -12.25 -18.63
C THR A 169 12.89 -11.99 -20.07
N PRO A 170 13.87 -11.11 -20.36
CA PRO A 170 14.48 -11.11 -21.68
C PRO A 170 15.20 -12.46 -21.85
N ALA A 171 14.83 -13.19 -22.89
CA ALA A 171 15.57 -14.37 -23.31
C ALA A 171 17.03 -13.95 -23.57
N SER A 172 17.97 -14.53 -22.83
CA SER A 172 19.39 -14.38 -23.12
C SER A 172 19.66 -14.87 -24.55
N ALA A 173 19.97 -13.94 -25.44
CA ALA A 173 20.50 -14.25 -26.75
C ALA A 173 21.96 -14.71 -26.57
N THR A 174 22.21 -15.99 -26.85
CA THR A 174 23.56 -16.52 -27.05
C THR A 174 23.97 -16.21 -28.49
N THR A 175 24.98 -15.36 -28.66
CA THR A 175 25.84 -15.31 -29.84
C THR A 175 27.28 -15.41 -29.37
#